data_AF-A0A1Z4EXY5-F1
#
_entry.id   AF-A0A1Z4EXY5-F1
#
_cell.length_a   1.000
_cell.length_b   1.000
_cell.length_c   1.000
_cell.angle_alpha   90.00
_cell.angle_beta   90.00
_cell.angle_gamma   90.00
#
_symmetry.space_group_name_H-M   'P 1'
#
loop_
_entity.id
_entity.type
_entity.pdbx_description
1 polymer ?
#
loop_
_entity_poly.entity_id
_entity_poly.type
_entity_poly.pdbx_seq_one_letter_code
_entity_poly.pdbx_strand_id
1 'polypeptide(L)'
;MEDTDPPSPENPNAYQSYVMVYASNGTYKYVNIDGQRYNGTYTYSLQPDGRGLIASDEMDGTTPVKYTLTLTCSTDTAGTYVYQQTAGTAPSQRSNNSKYALVP
;
A
#
# COMPACT_ATOMS: atom_id res chain seq x y z
N MET A 1 -8.57 6.57 12.54
CA MET A 1 -9.70 6.90 11.68
C MET A 1 -9.87 5.71 10.77
N GLU A 2 -11.00 4.99 10.88
CA GLU A 2 -11.41 4.07 9.81
C GLU A 2 -11.62 4.92 8.55
N ASP A 3 -11.20 4.38 7.41
CA ASP A 3 -11.66 4.89 6.12
C ASP A 3 -13.17 4.59 6.07
N THR A 4 -14.00 5.64 6.16
CA THR A 4 -15.46 5.51 6.24
C THR A 4 -16.15 5.63 4.89
N ASP A 5 -15.40 5.81 3.80
CA ASP A 5 -16.00 5.99 2.48
C ASP A 5 -16.52 4.65 1.91
N PRO A 6 -17.74 4.62 1.34
CA PRO A 6 -18.28 3.40 0.74
C PRO A 6 -17.51 2.99 -0.52
N PRO A 7 -17.42 1.68 -0.84
CA PRO A 7 -16.78 1.22 -2.08
C PRO A 7 -17.42 1.89 -3.28
N SER A 8 -16.60 2.43 -4.17
CA SER A 8 -17.03 3.02 -5.44
C SER A 8 -16.20 2.45 -6.61
N PRO A 9 -16.62 2.63 -7.86
CA PRO A 9 -15.78 2.28 -9.02
C PRO A 9 -14.39 2.95 -8.98
N GLU A 10 -14.26 4.08 -8.31
CA GLU A 10 -13.05 4.88 -8.10
C GLU A 10 -12.25 4.47 -6.83
N ASN A 11 -12.87 3.72 -5.92
CA ASN A 11 -12.21 3.08 -4.79
C ASN A 11 -12.91 1.74 -4.46
N PRO A 12 -12.72 0.69 -5.28
CA PRO A 12 -13.43 -0.59 -5.10
C PRO A 12 -13.01 -1.31 -3.81
N ASN A 13 -11.90 -0.86 -3.21
CA ASN A 13 -11.26 -1.46 -2.07
C ASN A 13 -11.47 -0.65 -0.78
N ALA A 14 -12.42 0.30 -0.77
CA ALA A 14 -12.78 1.00 0.46
C ALA A 14 -13.16 0.00 1.57
N TYR A 15 -12.80 0.32 2.82
CA TYR A 15 -12.87 -0.58 3.99
C TYR A 15 -11.95 -1.81 4.01
N GLN A 16 -11.19 -2.08 2.96
CA GLN A 16 -10.26 -3.23 2.99
C GLN A 16 -8.98 -2.88 3.75
N SER A 17 -8.62 -3.70 4.73
CA SER A 17 -7.32 -3.65 5.41
C SER A 17 -6.38 -4.70 4.84
N TYR A 18 -5.13 -4.32 4.60
CA TYR A 18 -4.10 -5.20 4.06
C TYR A 18 -2.92 -5.27 5.03
N VAL A 19 -2.33 -6.46 5.17
CA VAL A 19 -1.05 -6.62 5.87
C VAL A 19 0.03 -6.79 4.82
N MET A 20 0.87 -5.77 4.67
CA MET A 20 2.01 -5.78 3.77
C MET A 20 3.28 -6.16 4.52
N VAL A 21 4.07 -7.07 3.95
CA VAL A 21 5.36 -7.51 4.50
C VAL A 21 6.46 -7.18 3.50
N TYR A 22 7.40 -6.35 3.92
CA TYR A 22 8.55 -5.90 3.14
C TYR A 22 9.80 -6.68 3.51
N ALA A 23 10.50 -7.21 2.51
CA ALA A 23 11.77 -7.92 2.67
C ALA A 23 12.96 -7.03 2.29
N SER A 24 14.06 -7.15 3.02
CA SER A 24 15.28 -6.33 2.83
C SER A 24 15.93 -6.43 1.44
N ASN A 25 15.53 -7.43 0.65
CA ASN A 25 15.98 -7.63 -0.74
C ASN A 25 15.17 -6.82 -1.77
N GLY A 26 14.31 -5.90 -1.34
CA GLY A 26 13.51 -5.05 -2.24
C GLY A 26 12.25 -5.75 -2.78
N THR A 27 11.78 -6.82 -2.14
CA THR A 27 10.51 -7.47 -2.49
C THR A 27 9.48 -7.33 -1.38
N TYR A 28 8.20 -7.39 -1.71
CA TYR A 28 7.13 -7.39 -0.72
C TYR A 28 6.02 -8.36 -1.10
N LYS A 29 5.21 -8.71 -0.11
CA LYS A 29 4.01 -9.54 -0.25
C LYS A 29 2.88 -8.99 0.60
N TYR A 30 1.65 -9.16 0.16
CA TYR A 30 0.47 -8.89 0.98
C TYR A 30 -0.66 -9.86 0.67
N VAL A 31 -1.61 -9.91 1.59
CA VAL A 31 -2.85 -10.67 1.45
C VAL A 31 -4.00 -9.70 1.67
N ASN A 32 -4.99 -9.70 0.76
CA ASN A 32 -6.22 -8.95 0.96
C ASN A 32 -7.21 -9.73 1.85
N ILE A 33 -8.31 -9.09 2.23
CA ILE A 33 -9.33 -9.71 3.09
C ILE A 33 -9.99 -10.93 2.44
N ASP A 34 -10.00 -10.99 1.10
CA ASP A 34 -10.50 -12.12 0.31
C ASP A 34 -9.48 -13.28 0.19
N GLY A 35 -8.32 -13.16 0.85
CA GLY A 35 -7.27 -14.18 0.86
C GLY A 35 -6.40 -14.23 -0.39
N GLN A 36 -6.58 -13.30 -1.34
CA GLN A 36 -5.76 -13.17 -2.54
C GLN A 36 -4.37 -12.66 -2.16
N ARG A 37 -3.35 -13.28 -2.75
CA ARG A 37 -1.94 -13.03 -2.44
C ARG A 37 -1.30 -12.25 -3.56
N TYR A 38 -0.62 -11.17 -3.19
CA TYR A 38 0.07 -10.29 -4.10
C TYR A 38 1.54 -10.21 -3.72
N ASN A 39 2.38 -9.96 -4.71
CA ASN A 39 3.81 -9.76 -4.52
C ASN A 39 4.36 -8.81 -5.59
N GLY A 40 5.43 -8.12 -5.23
CA GLY A 40 6.07 -7.18 -6.13
C GLY A 40 7.43 -6.74 -5.62
N THR A 41 8.00 -5.77 -6.31
CA THR A 41 9.26 -5.11 -5.93
C THR A 41 8.99 -3.73 -5.37
N TYR A 42 9.84 -3.26 -4.46
CA TYR A 42 9.73 -1.94 -3.89
C TYR A 42 11.09 -1.26 -3.70
N THR A 43 11.05 0.07 -3.63
CA THR A 43 12.17 0.91 -3.17
C THR A 43 11.73 1.74 -1.99
N TYR A 44 12.58 1.83 -0.96
CA TYR A 44 12.36 2.68 0.22
C TYR A 44 13.27 3.91 0.17
N SER A 45 12.73 5.07 0.52
CA SER A 45 13.50 6.30 0.73
C SER A 45 13.00 7.04 1.97
N LEU A 46 13.92 7.51 2.81
CA LEU A 46 13.61 8.41 3.91
C LEU A 46 13.71 9.86 3.41
N GLN A 47 12.63 10.61 3.55
CA GLN A 47 12.57 12.01 3.12
C GLN A 47 13.17 12.93 4.20
N PRO A 48 13.63 14.14 3.83
CA PRO A 48 14.29 15.07 4.76
C PRO A 48 13.43 15.49 5.98
N ASP A 49 12.12 15.34 5.89
CA ASP A 49 11.17 15.64 6.96
C ASP A 49 10.79 14.43 7.83
N GLY A 50 11.52 13.32 7.69
CA GLY A 50 11.32 12.10 8.47
C GLY A 50 10.19 11.21 7.97
N ARG A 51 9.55 11.52 6.83
CA ARG A 51 8.56 10.62 6.20
C ARG A 51 9.24 9.48 5.45
N GLY A 52 8.72 8.27 5.61
CA GLY A 52 9.13 7.13 4.81
C GLY A 52 8.33 7.08 3.51
N LEU A 53 8.97 6.84 2.38
CA LEU A 53 8.30 6.64 1.10
C LEU A 53 8.64 5.26 0.56
N ILE A 54 7.62 4.48 0.26
CA ILE A 54 7.73 3.19 -0.45
C ILE A 54 7.14 3.37 -1.85
N ALA A 55 7.95 3.17 -2.88
CA ALA A 55 7.48 3.04 -4.25
C ALA A 55 7.40 1.56 -4.61
N SER A 56 6.24 1.10 -5.08
CA SER A 56 5.98 -0.32 -5.38
C SER A 56 5.60 -0.51 -6.84
N ASP A 57 6.12 -1.59 -7.42
CA ASP A 57 5.73 -2.14 -8.72
C ASP A 57 5.24 -3.57 -8.50
N GLU A 58 4.01 -3.87 -8.93
CA GLU A 58 3.42 -5.22 -8.87
C GLU A 58 2.70 -5.61 -10.16
N MET A 59 2.34 -6.89 -10.24
CA MET A 59 1.46 -7.44 -11.25
C MET A 59 0.14 -7.89 -10.60
N ASP A 60 -0.95 -7.21 -10.91
CA ASP A 60 -2.31 -7.64 -10.60
C ASP A 60 -2.83 -8.48 -11.78
N GLY A 61 -2.68 -9.80 -11.68
CA GLY A 61 -2.87 -10.73 -12.79
C GLY A 61 -1.88 -10.44 -13.93
N THR A 62 -2.38 -9.95 -15.07
CA THR A 62 -1.57 -9.54 -16.22
C THR A 62 -1.38 -8.02 -16.33
N THR A 63 -1.90 -7.25 -15.37
CA THR A 63 -1.87 -5.79 -15.38
C THR A 63 -0.75 -5.28 -14.48
N PRO A 64 0.20 -4.48 -14.99
CA PRO A 64 1.19 -3.82 -14.15
C PRO A 64 0.53 -2.71 -13.33
N VAL A 65 0.81 -2.69 -12.03
CA VAL A 65 0.30 -1.67 -11.10
C VAL A 65 1.48 -0.96 -10.46
N LYS A 66 1.38 0.37 -10.36
CA LYS A 66 2.37 1.25 -9.74
C LYS A 66 1.72 2.11 -8.68
N TYR A 67 2.28 2.09 -7.49
CA TYR A 67 1.77 2.91 -6.40
C TYR A 67 2.86 3.33 -5.42
N THR A 68 2.56 4.38 -4.67
CA THR A 68 3.39 4.86 -3.56
C THR A 68 2.65 4.74 -2.24
N LEU A 69 3.40 4.42 -1.18
CA LEU A 69 2.95 4.58 0.20
C LEU A 69 3.79 5.65 0.89
N THR A 70 3.14 6.72 1.37
CA THR A 70 3.79 7.70 2.23
C THR A 70 3.53 7.33 3.68
N LEU A 71 4.54 6.82 4.37
CA LEU A 71 4.50 6.38 5.76
C LEU A 71 4.72 7.55 6.72
N THR A 72 3.82 7.68 7.69
CA THR A 72 3.98 8.51 8.88
C THR A 72 4.09 7.58 10.08
N CYS A 73 5.30 7.44 10.62
CA CYS A 73 5.60 6.55 11.73
C CYS A 73 5.03 7.12 13.03
N SER A 74 4.27 6.31 13.77
CA SER A 74 3.84 6.61 15.15
C SER A 74 4.70 5.89 16.20
N THR A 75 5.27 4.74 15.81
CA THR A 75 6.29 3.97 16.54
C THR A 75 7.26 3.36 15.52
N ASP A 76 8.29 2.67 15.99
CA ASP A 76 9.24 1.96 15.12
C ASP A 76 8.58 0.86 14.27
N THR A 77 7.41 0.36 14.68
CA THR A 77 6.71 -0.75 14.00
C THR A 77 5.29 -0.42 13.57
N ALA A 78 4.76 0.78 13.79
CA ALA A 78 3.38 1.10 13.42
C ALA A 78 3.19 2.58 13.05
N GLY A 79 2.23 2.84 12.18
CA GLY A 79 1.94 4.19 11.71
C GLY A 79 0.73 4.28 10.79
N THR A 80 0.62 5.41 10.10
CA THR A 80 -0.37 5.64 9.04
C THR A 80 0.34 5.73 7.70
N TYR A 81 -0.35 5.39 6.62
CA TYR A 81 0.13 5.61 5.27
C TYR A 81 -0.93 6.17 4.33
N VAL A 82 -0.46 6.97 3.37
CA VAL A 82 -1.24 7.41 2.21
C VAL A 82 -0.82 6.54 1.03
N TYR A 83 -1.76 5.77 0.50
CA TYR A 83 -1.62 5.01 -0.73
C TYR A 83 -1.99 5.87 -1.92
N GLN A 84 -1.17 5.88 -2.97
CA GLN A 84 -1.48 6.56 -4.21
C GLN A 84 -1.11 5.70 -5.42
N GLN A 85 -2.12 5.18 -6.12
CA GLN A 85 -1.94 4.46 -7.37
C GLN A 85 -1.84 5.44 -8.53
N THR A 86 -0.84 5.26 -9.37
CA THR A 86 -0.59 6.12 -10.54
C THR A 86 -0.81 5.41 -11.88
N ALA A 87 -0.79 4.07 -11.86
CA ALA A 87 -1.16 3.20 -12.98
C ALA A 87 -1.62 1.83 -12.43
N GLY A 88 -2.57 1.17 -13.10
CA GLY A 88 -3.04 -0.16 -12.69
C GLY A 88 -4.43 -0.52 -13.19
N THR A 89 -5.05 -1.52 -12.56
CA THR A 89 -6.43 -1.94 -12.81
C THR A 89 -7.41 -0.80 -12.51
N ALA A 90 -8.54 -0.78 -13.22
CA ALA A 90 -9.54 0.28 -13.06
C ALA A 90 -10.08 0.28 -11.62
N PRO A 91 -10.05 1.43 -10.93
CA PRO A 91 -9.66 2.76 -11.41
C PRO A 91 -8.13 2.91 -11.44
N SER A 92 -7.60 3.32 -12.59
CA SER A 92 -6.15 3.35 -12.82
C SER A 92 -5.40 4.36 -11.94
N GLN A 93 -6.14 5.31 -11.35
CA GLN A 93 -5.69 6.27 -10.34
C GLN A 93 -6.64 6.27 -9.15
N ARG A 94 -6.10 6.09 -7.94
CA ARG A 94 -6.87 6.15 -6.67
C ARG A 94 -5.97 6.52 -5.50
N SER A 95 -6.57 7.03 -4.43
CA SER A 95 -5.87 7.46 -3.22
C SER A 95 -6.61 7.00 -1.97
N ASN A 96 -5.94 6.25 -1.08
CA ASN A 96 -6.53 5.71 0.15
C ASN A 96 -5.68 6.08 1.36
N ASN A 97 -6.31 6.26 2.53
CA ASN A 97 -5.63 6.46 3.81
C ASN A 97 -5.78 5.19 4.67
N SER A 98 -4.70 4.69 5.23
CA SER A 98 -4.72 3.42 5.97
C SER A 98 -3.70 3.37 7.10
N LYS A 99 -3.80 2.39 7.98
CA LYS A 99 -2.84 2.12 9.06
C LYS A 99 -1.98 0.91 8.72
N TYR A 100 -0.72 0.91 9.16
CA TYR A 100 0.16 -0.26 9.05
C TYR A 100 0.75 -0.63 10.41
N ALA A 101 1.06 -1.92 10.56
CA ALA A 101 1.88 -2.46 11.63
C ALA A 101 2.84 -3.51 11.04
N LEU A 102 4.09 -3.48 11.45
CA LEU A 102 5.12 -4.46 11.15
C LEU A 102 5.11 -5.51 12.25
N VAL A 103 4.93 -6.78 11.87
CA VAL A 103 5.02 -7.92 12.81
C VAL A 103 6.43 -8.50 12.70
N PRO A 104 7.12 -8.76 13.83
CA PRO A 104 8.43 -9.42 13.85
C PRO A 104 8.47 -10.77 13.13
#